data_AF-A0A498M3Y1-F1
#
_entry.id   AF-A0A498M3Y1-F1
#
_cell.length_a   1.000
_cell.length_b   1.000
_cell.length_c   1.000
_cell.angle_alpha   90.00
_cell.angle_beta   90.00
_cell.angle_gamma   90.00
#
_symmetry.space_group_name_H-M   'P 1'
#
loop_
_entity.id
_entity.type
_entity.pdbx_description
1 polymer ?
#
loop_
_entity_poly.entity_id
_entity_poly.type
_entity_poly.pdbx_seq_one_letter_code
_entity_poly.pdbx_strand_id
1 'polypeptide(L)'
;MGNYRSKMRSLGHTDVMVNAGKRGRYSASRDPPNKNIKKPRKGEVNYLPDCPDGLDASSLEKYRQELVDEMKKKKPSADFISQRMDITLSFRRKEVVIDKPPLSQLLERWPALISESQVYQEFSRVVGKNLKQEFYGSLDRHCPQLIQIFRSKRGLTGQILSDLLQQIKSNIEGDIRVFRMACYCPTWNM
;
A
#
# COMPACT_ATOMS: atom_id res chain seq x y z
N MET A 1 -12.64 -8.72 -28.55
CA MET A 1 -12.94 -8.61 -27.10
C MET A 1 -12.51 -7.25 -26.57
N GLY A 2 -13.27 -6.20 -26.91
CA GLY A 2 -12.84 -4.81 -26.79
C GLY A 2 -13.20 -4.15 -25.46
N ASN A 3 -12.18 -3.94 -24.62
CA ASN A 3 -12.02 -2.84 -23.67
C ASN A 3 -13.01 -2.77 -22.47
N TYR A 4 -12.82 -3.65 -21.48
CA TYR A 4 -13.47 -3.61 -20.15
C TYR A 4 -13.59 -2.20 -19.56
N ARG A 5 -12.52 -1.39 -19.66
CA ARG A 5 -12.51 0.00 -19.18
C ARG A 5 -13.52 0.91 -19.89
N SER A 6 -13.79 0.71 -21.17
CA SER A 6 -14.81 1.48 -21.90
C SER A 6 -16.21 1.12 -21.45
N LYS A 7 -16.48 -0.17 -21.19
CA LYS A 7 -17.76 -0.67 -20.68
C LYS A 7 -18.03 -0.20 -19.25
N MET A 8 -17.04 -0.28 -18.36
CA MET A 8 -17.17 0.25 -16.99
C MET A 8 -17.42 1.76 -17.00
N ARG A 9 -16.89 2.50 -17.99
CA ARG A 9 -17.12 3.94 -18.10
C ARG A 9 -18.54 4.28 -18.53
N SER A 10 -19.11 3.54 -19.48
CA SER A 10 -20.52 3.75 -19.88
C SER A 10 -21.51 3.44 -18.75
N LEU A 11 -21.12 2.57 -17.82
CA LEU A 11 -21.91 2.21 -16.64
C LEU A 11 -21.75 3.22 -15.48
N GLY A 12 -20.90 4.23 -15.61
CA GLY A 12 -20.76 5.29 -14.60
C GLY A 12 -19.77 5.01 -13.46
N HIS A 13 -18.94 3.97 -13.56
CA HIS A 13 -17.98 3.63 -12.50
C HIS A 13 -16.88 4.70 -12.35
N THR A 14 -16.71 5.22 -11.13
CA THR A 14 -15.83 6.38 -10.88
C THR A 14 -14.36 6.09 -11.16
N ASP A 15 -13.88 4.86 -10.86
CA ASP A 15 -12.53 4.36 -11.14
C ASP A 15 -12.02 4.63 -12.57
N VAL A 16 -12.93 4.58 -13.55
CA VAL A 16 -12.62 4.78 -14.98
C VAL A 16 -13.11 6.13 -15.52
N MET A 17 -13.99 6.83 -14.80
CA MET A 17 -14.48 8.17 -15.13
C MET A 17 -13.50 9.27 -14.76
N VAL A 18 -12.78 9.16 -13.63
CA VAL A 18 -11.78 10.16 -13.21
C VAL A 18 -10.71 10.38 -14.29
N ASN A 19 -10.46 9.36 -15.12
CA ASN A 19 -9.48 9.40 -16.21
C ASN A 19 -10.09 9.64 -17.61
N ALA A 20 -11.39 9.93 -17.72
CA ALA A 20 -12.08 10.11 -19.01
C ALA A 20 -11.76 11.42 -19.75
N GLY A 21 -10.93 12.28 -19.15
CA GLY A 21 -10.52 13.59 -19.64
C GLY A 21 -9.60 13.57 -20.86
N LYS A 22 -10.10 13.12 -22.01
CA LYS A 22 -9.66 13.66 -23.31
C LYS A 22 -10.66 14.62 -23.93
N ARG A 23 -11.92 14.66 -23.46
CA ARG A 23 -12.99 15.48 -24.09
C ARG A 23 -14.05 16.09 -23.16
N GLY A 24 -13.85 16.14 -21.84
CA GLY A 24 -14.73 16.91 -20.94
C GLY A 24 -16.23 16.54 -20.95
N ARG A 25 -16.65 15.42 -21.56
CA ARG A 25 -18.08 15.10 -21.76
C ARG A 25 -18.82 14.64 -20.49
N TYR A 26 -18.11 14.48 -19.37
CA TYR A 26 -18.66 13.92 -18.14
C TYR A 26 -18.30 14.72 -16.88
N SER A 27 -17.71 15.92 -16.99
CA SER A 27 -17.49 16.78 -15.82
C SER A 27 -18.61 17.81 -15.69
N ALA A 28 -19.28 17.84 -14.54
CA ALA A 28 -20.22 18.89 -14.18
C ALA A 28 -19.53 20.22 -13.81
N SER A 29 -18.21 20.19 -13.54
CA SER A 29 -17.38 21.37 -13.31
C SER A 29 -16.77 21.90 -14.61
N ARG A 30 -16.73 23.24 -14.75
CA ARG A 30 -16.08 24.01 -15.83
C ARG A 30 -14.54 23.97 -15.78
N ASP A 31 -13.94 23.21 -14.88
CA ASP A 31 -12.49 23.11 -14.82
C ASP A 31 -11.90 22.37 -16.03
N PRO A 32 -10.79 22.86 -16.63
CA PRO A 32 -10.18 22.21 -17.78
C PRO A 32 -9.72 20.78 -17.43
N PRO A 33 -10.07 19.75 -18.22
CA PRO A 33 -10.10 18.36 -17.75
C PRO A 33 -8.73 17.67 -17.53
N ASN A 34 -7.61 18.40 -17.52
CA ASN A 34 -6.33 17.80 -17.87
C ASN A 34 -5.08 18.26 -17.09
N LYS A 35 -5.14 19.16 -16.10
CA LYS A 35 -3.88 19.68 -15.53
C LYS A 35 -3.29 18.88 -14.36
N ASN A 36 -4.06 18.08 -13.62
CA ASN A 36 -3.55 17.45 -12.38
C ASN A 36 -4.02 16.00 -12.12
N ILE A 37 -4.50 15.28 -13.12
CA ILE A 37 -4.93 13.88 -12.93
C ILE A 37 -3.73 12.97 -13.13
N LYS A 38 -3.11 12.53 -12.02
CA LYS A 38 -2.16 11.42 -12.03
C LYS A 38 -2.90 10.21 -12.60
N LYS A 39 -2.57 9.80 -13.84
CA LYS A 39 -3.03 8.53 -14.40
C LYS A 39 -2.74 7.43 -13.35
N PRO A 40 -3.63 6.45 -13.12
CA PRO A 40 -3.32 5.32 -12.26
C PRO A 40 -2.00 4.74 -12.75
N ARG A 41 -0.96 4.80 -11.91
CA ARG A 41 0.30 4.14 -12.23
C ARG A 41 -0.07 2.66 -12.39
N LYS A 42 0.35 2.08 -13.52
CA LYS A 42 0.10 0.68 -13.91
C LYS A 42 0.30 -0.23 -12.68
N GLY A 43 -0.78 -0.62 -12.00
CA GLY A 43 -0.71 -1.40 -10.76
C GLY A 43 -1.79 -1.09 -9.71
N GLU A 44 -2.34 0.12 -9.64
CA GLU A 44 -3.45 0.41 -8.71
C GLU A 44 -4.76 -0.16 -9.27
N VAL A 45 -5.28 -1.20 -8.62
CA VAL A 45 -6.52 -1.89 -9.01
C VAL A 45 -7.72 -1.14 -8.48
N ASN A 46 -7.60 -0.55 -7.27
CA ASN A 46 -8.64 0.22 -6.59
C ASN A 46 -8.20 1.68 -6.43
N TYR A 47 -8.18 2.43 -7.53
CA TYR A 47 -7.70 3.81 -7.55
C TYR A 47 -8.69 4.78 -6.88
N LEU A 48 -9.97 4.69 -7.24
CA LEU A 48 -11.07 5.42 -6.64
C LEU A 48 -12.33 4.54 -6.72
N PRO A 49 -12.42 3.49 -5.88
CA PRO A 49 -13.53 2.55 -5.94
C PRO A 49 -14.84 3.23 -5.57
N ASP A 50 -15.93 2.78 -6.20
CA ASP A 50 -17.27 3.26 -5.91
C ASP A 50 -17.69 2.91 -4.47
N CYS A 51 -18.65 3.66 -3.93
CA CYS A 51 -19.26 3.33 -2.65
C CYS A 51 -19.96 1.96 -2.76
N PRO A 52 -19.75 1.02 -1.82
CA PRO A 52 -20.44 -0.26 -1.84
C PRO A 52 -21.96 -0.10 -1.83
N ASP A 53 -22.66 -1.01 -2.51
CA ASP A 53 -24.11 -1.00 -2.59
C ASP A 53 -24.76 -1.09 -1.20
N GLY A 54 -25.74 -0.23 -0.94
CA GLY A 54 -26.45 -0.17 0.34
C GLY A 54 -25.74 0.65 1.43
N LEU A 55 -24.56 1.22 1.15
CA LEU A 55 -23.90 2.17 2.04
C LEU A 55 -24.03 3.59 1.52
N ASP A 56 -24.29 4.52 2.43
CA ASP A 56 -24.27 5.96 2.17
C ASP A 56 -23.08 6.63 2.89
N ALA A 57 -22.87 7.92 2.61
CA ALA A 57 -21.79 8.68 3.23
C ALA A 57 -21.91 8.72 4.77
N SER A 58 -23.14 8.76 5.30
CA SER A 58 -23.41 8.76 6.74
C SER A 58 -22.96 7.46 7.40
N SER A 59 -23.26 6.32 6.79
CA SER A 59 -22.86 4.99 7.27
C SER A 59 -21.34 4.82 7.24
N LEU A 60 -20.69 5.29 6.18
CA LEU A 60 -19.22 5.25 6.06
C LEU A 60 -18.53 6.13 7.10
N GLU A 61 -19.08 7.30 7.39
CA GLU A 61 -18.58 8.18 8.45
C GLU A 61 -18.78 7.56 9.85
N LYS A 62 -19.88 6.83 10.07
CA LYS A 62 -20.08 6.04 11.29
C LYS A 62 -19.01 4.95 11.44
N TYR A 63 -18.76 4.15 10.39
CA TYR A 63 -17.71 3.12 10.44
C TYR A 63 -16.31 3.70 10.64
N ARG A 64 -16.04 4.90 10.09
CA ARG A 64 -14.81 5.63 10.36
C ARG A 64 -14.68 6.01 11.85
N GLN A 65 -15.75 6.50 12.47
CA GLN A 65 -15.76 6.84 13.89
C GLN A 65 -15.50 5.61 14.76
N GLU A 66 -16.18 4.49 14.47
CA GLU A 66 -15.93 3.22 15.15
C GLU A 66 -14.46 2.76 15.03
N LEU A 67 -13.83 2.95 13.86
CA LEU A 67 -12.42 2.67 13.66
C LEU A 67 -11.51 3.58 14.51
N VAL A 68 -11.83 4.88 14.58
CA VAL A 68 -11.08 5.81 15.44
C VAL A 68 -11.19 5.41 16.90
N ASP A 69 -12.36 5.01 17.36
CA ASP A 69 -12.58 4.61 18.74
C ASP A 69 -11.92 3.26 19.07
N GLU A 70 -11.90 2.31 18.12
CA GLU A 70 -11.13 1.07 18.27
C GLU A 70 -9.63 1.36 18.43
N MET A 71 -9.09 2.28 17.65
CA MET A 71 -7.66 2.66 17.70
C MET A 71 -7.26 3.36 19.02
N LYS A 72 -8.23 3.89 19.78
CA LYS A 72 -7.99 4.48 21.12
C LYS A 72 -7.95 3.43 22.23
N LYS A 73 -8.43 2.20 21.98
CA LYS A 73 -8.45 1.15 23.01
C LYS A 73 -7.03 0.75 23.40
N LYS A 74 -6.86 0.36 24.66
CA LYS A 74 -5.57 -0.15 25.18
C LYS A 74 -5.06 -1.37 24.39
N LYS A 75 -5.98 -2.20 23.88
CA LYS A 75 -5.71 -3.36 23.04
C LYS A 75 -6.67 -3.34 21.84
N PRO A 76 -6.31 -2.70 20.73
CA PRO A 76 -7.14 -2.67 19.53
C PRO A 76 -7.23 -4.05 18.87
N SER A 77 -8.41 -4.41 18.38
CA SER A 77 -8.64 -5.63 17.61
C SER A 77 -8.18 -5.46 16.16
N ALA A 78 -7.16 -6.21 15.76
CA ALA A 78 -6.62 -6.16 14.39
C ALA A 78 -7.67 -6.54 13.33
N ASP A 79 -8.51 -7.55 13.62
CA ASP A 79 -9.55 -8.03 12.71
C ASP A 79 -10.64 -6.97 12.52
N PHE A 80 -11.07 -6.33 13.61
CA PHE A 80 -12.06 -5.25 13.54
C PHE A 80 -11.53 -4.06 12.74
N ILE A 81 -10.29 -3.64 13.00
CA ILE A 81 -9.65 -2.56 12.24
C ILE A 81 -9.57 -2.93 10.77
N SER A 82 -9.13 -4.15 10.44
CA SER A 82 -9.02 -4.60 9.05
C SER A 82 -10.38 -4.55 8.35
N GLN A 83 -11.42 -5.09 8.97
CA GLN A 83 -12.78 -5.08 8.44
C GLN A 83 -13.30 -3.66 8.21
N ARG A 84 -13.09 -2.75 9.16
CA ARG A 84 -13.51 -1.35 9.03
C ARG A 84 -12.70 -0.62 7.95
N MET A 85 -11.41 -0.89 7.84
CA MET A 85 -10.56 -0.36 6.77
C MET A 85 -10.99 -0.85 5.38
N ASP A 86 -11.46 -2.10 5.25
CA ASP A 86 -11.97 -2.67 3.99
C ASP A 86 -13.25 -1.96 3.52
N ILE A 87 -14.24 -1.87 4.42
CA ILE A 87 -15.55 -1.26 4.10
C ILE A 87 -15.39 0.23 3.74
N THR A 88 -14.47 0.92 4.39
CA THR A 88 -14.26 2.36 4.23
C THR A 88 -13.27 2.74 3.13
N LEU A 89 -12.79 1.78 2.34
CA LEU A 89 -11.76 2.01 1.32
C LEU A 89 -12.16 3.11 0.33
N SER A 90 -13.39 3.07 -0.19
CA SER A 90 -13.91 4.08 -1.14
C SER A 90 -13.92 5.48 -0.53
N PHE A 91 -14.38 5.60 0.71
CA PHE A 91 -14.45 6.88 1.43
C PHE A 91 -13.08 7.48 1.67
N ARG A 92 -12.14 6.65 2.17
CA ARG A 92 -10.75 7.07 2.40
C ARG A 92 -10.04 7.43 1.09
N ARG A 93 -10.24 6.66 0.01
CA ARG A 93 -9.65 6.96 -1.30
C ARG A 93 -10.18 8.26 -1.88
N LYS A 94 -11.46 8.59 -1.66
CA LYS A 94 -12.02 9.90 -2.03
C LYS A 94 -11.27 11.03 -1.34
N GLU A 95 -11.05 10.95 -0.03
CA GLU A 95 -10.29 11.95 0.72
C GLU A 95 -8.84 12.08 0.20
N VAL A 96 -8.14 10.96 0.00
CA VAL A 96 -6.74 10.96 -0.46
C VAL A 96 -6.57 11.45 -1.89
N VAL A 97 -7.47 11.06 -2.81
CA VAL A 97 -7.33 11.31 -4.25
C VAL A 97 -7.98 12.62 -4.68
N ILE A 98 -9.13 12.97 -4.09
CA ILE A 98 -9.91 14.16 -4.47
C ILE A 98 -9.56 15.32 -3.53
N ASP A 99 -9.83 15.16 -2.23
CA ASP A 99 -9.78 16.26 -1.27
C ASP A 99 -8.34 16.65 -0.92
N LYS A 100 -7.42 15.69 -0.96
CA LYS A 100 -5.96 15.86 -0.76
C LYS A 100 -5.62 16.71 0.48
N PRO A 101 -6.16 16.37 1.66
CA PRO A 101 -5.87 17.13 2.87
C PRO A 101 -4.39 16.99 3.25
N PRO A 102 -3.86 17.90 4.09
CA PRO A 102 -2.56 17.71 4.74
C PRO A 102 -2.49 16.36 5.45
N LEU A 103 -1.28 15.78 5.49
CA LEU A 103 -1.07 14.46 6.11
C LEU A 103 -1.52 14.41 7.58
N SER A 104 -1.35 15.51 8.33
CA SER A 104 -1.81 15.60 9.71
C SER A 104 -3.32 15.37 9.86
N GLN A 105 -4.13 16.04 9.02
CA GLN A 105 -5.59 15.88 9.01
C GLN A 105 -6.00 14.49 8.53
N LEU A 106 -5.29 13.93 7.54
CA LEU A 106 -5.56 12.59 7.06
C LEU A 106 -5.35 11.54 8.17
N LEU A 107 -4.26 11.67 8.94
CA LEU A 107 -3.94 10.74 10.03
C LEU A 107 -4.85 10.92 11.24
N GLU A 108 -5.35 12.13 11.50
CA GLU A 108 -6.38 12.35 12.51
C GLU A 108 -7.70 11.64 12.13
N ARG A 109 -8.09 11.70 10.86
CA ARG A 109 -9.30 11.03 10.36
C ARG A 109 -9.15 9.51 10.25
N TRP A 110 -7.95 9.04 9.89
CA TRP A 110 -7.62 7.64 9.63
C TRP A 110 -6.37 7.19 10.41
N PRO A 111 -6.45 7.10 11.75
CA PRO A 111 -5.28 6.80 12.60
C PRO A 111 -4.67 5.42 12.30
N ALA A 112 -5.47 4.48 11.79
CA ALA A 112 -4.99 3.16 11.40
C ALA A 112 -3.91 3.22 10.30
N LEU A 113 -3.88 4.25 9.44
CA LEU A 113 -2.91 4.35 8.32
C LEU A 113 -1.45 4.50 8.77
N ILE A 114 -1.19 4.89 10.02
CA ILE A 114 0.19 4.99 10.54
C ILE A 114 0.71 3.65 11.07
N SER A 115 -0.19 2.69 11.32
CA SER A 115 0.21 1.37 11.82
C SER A 115 0.85 0.55 10.71
N GLU A 116 2.02 -0.03 10.99
CA GLU A 116 2.80 -0.80 10.01
C GLU A 116 1.96 -1.92 9.36
N SER A 117 1.19 -2.67 10.17
CA SER A 117 0.32 -3.74 9.68
C SER A 117 -0.72 -3.23 8.68
N GLN A 118 -1.33 -2.08 8.97
CA GLN A 118 -2.33 -1.46 8.12
C GLN A 118 -1.74 -0.81 6.88
N VAL A 119 -0.48 -0.34 6.91
CA VAL A 119 0.21 0.11 5.68
C VAL A 119 0.32 -1.03 4.67
N TYR A 120 0.71 -2.24 5.10
CA TYR A 120 0.76 -3.40 4.22
C TYR A 120 -0.62 -3.81 3.69
N GLN A 121 -1.63 -3.79 4.55
CA GLN A 121 -3.00 -4.13 4.15
C GLN A 121 -3.57 -3.09 3.20
N GLU A 122 -3.35 -1.80 3.46
CA GLU A 122 -3.81 -0.72 2.59
C GLU A 122 -3.15 -0.78 1.21
N PHE A 123 -1.85 -1.06 1.15
CA PHE A 123 -1.18 -1.34 -0.12
C PHE A 123 -1.86 -2.51 -0.84
N SER A 124 -2.15 -3.59 -0.13
CA SER A 124 -2.80 -4.78 -0.71
C SER A 124 -4.21 -4.46 -1.22
N ARG A 125 -4.99 -3.64 -0.51
CA ARG A 125 -6.30 -3.16 -0.95
C ARG A 125 -6.22 -2.31 -2.21
N VAL A 126 -5.23 -1.42 -2.31
CA VAL A 126 -5.13 -0.48 -3.45
C VAL A 126 -4.52 -1.16 -4.68
N VAL A 127 -3.49 -1.98 -4.49
CA VAL A 127 -2.66 -2.57 -5.56
C VAL A 127 -3.02 -4.02 -5.86
N GLY A 128 -3.78 -4.69 -5.00
CA GLY A 128 -4.14 -6.11 -5.15
C GLY A 128 -2.96 -7.06 -4.99
N LYS A 129 -1.90 -6.64 -4.28
CA LYS A 129 -0.64 -7.37 -4.12
C LYS A 129 -0.14 -7.35 -2.69
N ASN A 130 0.43 -8.45 -2.21
CA ASN A 130 1.08 -8.48 -0.90
C ASN A 130 2.43 -7.77 -0.96
N LEU A 131 2.56 -6.62 -0.31
CA LEU A 131 3.78 -5.80 -0.37
C LEU A 131 5.02 -6.55 0.13
N LYS A 132 4.94 -7.23 1.28
CA LYS A 132 6.09 -7.95 1.84
C LYS A 132 6.56 -9.06 0.91
N GLN A 133 5.64 -9.91 0.47
CA GLN A 133 5.95 -11.03 -0.42
C GLN A 133 6.53 -10.56 -1.75
N GLU A 134 5.94 -9.54 -2.38
CA GLU A 134 6.43 -9.01 -3.65
C GLU A 134 7.80 -8.35 -3.49
N PHE A 135 8.00 -7.60 -2.40
CA PHE A 135 9.27 -6.93 -2.14
C PHE A 135 10.39 -7.94 -1.88
N TYR A 136 10.22 -8.85 -0.92
CA TYR A 136 11.23 -9.85 -0.59
C TYR A 136 11.44 -10.84 -1.75
N GLY A 137 10.38 -11.29 -2.42
CA GLY A 137 10.52 -12.14 -3.60
C GLY A 137 11.28 -11.46 -4.74
N SER A 138 11.11 -10.15 -4.91
CA SER A 138 11.91 -9.38 -5.88
C SER A 138 13.37 -9.26 -5.45
N LEU A 139 13.65 -9.05 -4.17
CA LEU A 139 15.01 -9.06 -3.65
C LEU A 139 15.67 -10.43 -3.87
N ASP A 140 15.02 -11.53 -3.49
CA ASP A 140 15.56 -12.88 -3.65
C ASP A 140 15.84 -13.20 -5.13
N ARG A 141 14.98 -12.73 -6.03
CA ARG A 141 15.16 -12.91 -7.48
C ARG A 141 16.35 -12.13 -8.04
N HIS A 142 16.54 -10.88 -7.60
CA HIS A 142 17.48 -9.96 -8.25
C HIS A 142 18.83 -9.83 -7.52
N CYS A 143 18.87 -10.03 -6.20
CA CYS A 143 20.08 -9.93 -5.38
C CYS A 143 21.23 -10.82 -5.88
N PRO A 144 21.03 -12.08 -6.30
CA PRO A 144 22.13 -12.92 -6.77
C PRO A 144 22.86 -12.32 -7.99
N GLN A 145 22.11 -11.77 -8.95
CA GLN A 145 22.66 -11.12 -10.13
C GLN A 145 23.37 -9.81 -9.78
N LEU A 146 22.79 -9.01 -8.87
CA LEU A 146 23.43 -7.79 -8.38
C LEU A 146 24.77 -8.07 -7.69
N ILE A 147 24.83 -9.11 -6.84
CA ILE A 147 26.06 -9.54 -6.18
C ILE A 147 27.11 -9.97 -7.21
N GLN A 148 26.72 -10.70 -8.26
CA GLN A 148 27.62 -11.09 -9.34
C GLN A 148 28.19 -9.87 -10.07
N ILE A 149 27.34 -8.89 -10.38
CA ILE A 149 27.77 -7.62 -11.00
C ILE A 149 28.75 -6.91 -10.07
N PHE A 150 28.47 -6.83 -8.77
CA PHE A 150 29.36 -6.17 -7.80
C PHE A 150 30.73 -6.85 -7.73
N ARG A 151 30.78 -8.18 -7.71
CA ARG A 151 32.03 -8.96 -7.73
C ARG A 151 32.84 -8.78 -9.01
N SER A 152 32.19 -8.46 -10.13
CA SER A 152 32.87 -8.21 -11.40
C SER A 152 33.55 -6.83 -11.49
N LYS A 153 33.17 -5.87 -10.62
CA LYS A 153 33.77 -4.53 -10.61
C LYS A 153 35.20 -4.60 -10.08
N ARG A 154 36.09 -3.80 -10.69
CA ARG A 154 37.51 -3.69 -10.32
C ARG A 154 37.87 -2.25 -9.94
N GLY A 155 39.09 -2.05 -9.48
CA GLY A 155 39.57 -0.75 -9.00
C GLY A 155 38.98 -0.36 -7.65
N LEU A 156 39.06 0.93 -7.32
CA LEU A 156 38.62 1.47 -6.02
C LEU A 156 37.15 1.13 -5.71
N THR A 157 36.26 1.27 -6.69
CA THR A 157 34.84 0.91 -6.52
C THR A 157 34.64 -0.58 -6.25
N GLY A 158 35.43 -1.44 -6.90
CA GLY A 158 35.38 -2.90 -6.65
C GLY A 158 35.85 -3.27 -5.25
N GLN A 159 36.87 -2.57 -4.73
CA GLN A 159 37.36 -2.75 -3.35
C GLN A 159 36.27 -2.36 -2.34
N ILE A 160 35.70 -1.16 -2.48
CA ILE A 160 34.60 -0.69 -1.61
C ILE A 160 33.42 -1.67 -1.61
N LEU A 161 33.00 -2.13 -2.79
CA LEU A 161 31.89 -3.09 -2.90
C LEU A 161 32.24 -4.45 -2.29
N SER A 162 33.49 -4.90 -2.40
CA SER A 162 33.94 -6.15 -1.79
C SER A 162 33.95 -6.06 -0.27
N ASP A 163 34.43 -4.95 0.29
CA ASP A 163 34.44 -4.69 1.72
C ASP A 163 33.01 -4.66 2.29
N LEU A 164 32.08 -3.99 1.59
CA LEU A 164 30.66 -3.97 1.97
C LEU A 164 30.04 -5.37 1.96
N LEU A 165 30.32 -6.18 0.92
CA LEU A 165 29.83 -7.57 0.86
C LEU A 165 30.41 -8.43 1.99
N GLN A 166 31.66 -8.20 2.38
CA GLN A 166 32.30 -8.90 3.49
C GLN A 166 31.69 -8.50 4.84
N GLN A 167 31.42 -7.21 5.07
CA GLN A 167 30.72 -6.71 6.26
C GLN A 167 29.30 -7.28 6.38
N ILE A 168 28.56 -7.35 5.27
CA ILE A 168 27.22 -7.96 5.26
C ILE A 168 27.31 -9.44 5.66
N LYS A 169 28.28 -10.18 5.10
CA LYS A 169 28.48 -11.60 5.42
C LYS A 169 28.84 -11.80 6.90
N SER A 170 29.74 -11.00 7.45
CA SER A 170 30.12 -11.10 8.87
C SER A 170 28.96 -10.73 9.81
N ASN A 171 28.14 -9.75 9.43
CA ASN A 171 26.98 -9.34 10.23
C ASN A 171 25.90 -10.41 10.22
N ILE A 172 25.61 -11.05 9.08
CA ILE A 172 24.66 -12.17 9.01
C ILE A 172 25.17 -13.38 9.82
N GLU A 173 26.46 -13.70 9.74
CA GLU A 173 27.05 -14.78 10.55
C GLU A 173 27.10 -14.45 12.05
N GLY A 174 27.14 -13.17 12.42
CA GLY A 174 26.97 -12.70 13.79
C GLY A 174 25.52 -12.80 14.27
N ASP A 175 24.56 -12.40 13.44
CA ASP A 175 23.13 -12.38 13.77
C ASP A 175 22.50 -13.78 13.78
N ILE A 176 22.96 -14.71 12.93
CA ILE A 176 22.59 -16.15 13.01
C ILE A 176 23.07 -16.78 14.33
N ARG A 177 24.21 -16.35 14.88
CA ARG A 177 24.64 -16.82 16.22
C ARG A 177 23.73 -16.27 17.32
N VAL A 178 23.24 -15.04 17.18
CA VAL A 178 22.28 -14.42 18.10
C VAL A 178 20.89 -15.08 18.00
N PHE A 179 20.41 -15.38 16.78
CA PHE A 179 19.15 -16.10 16.56
C PHE A 179 19.19 -17.56 17.02
N ARG A 180 20.34 -18.25 16.86
CA ARG A 180 20.51 -19.61 17.41
C ARG A 180 20.48 -19.65 18.95
N MET A 181 20.89 -18.57 19.63
CA MET A 181 20.75 -18.47 21.10
C MET A 181 19.31 -18.21 21.56
N ALA A 182 18.47 -17.59 20.72
CA ALA A 182 17.06 -17.34 21.05
C ALA A 182 16.13 -18.53 20.73
N CYS A 183 16.54 -19.44 19.84
CA CYS A 183 15.71 -20.60 19.43
C CYS A 183 16.02 -21.92 20.18
N TYR A 184 16.91 -21.92 21.18
CA TYR A 184 17.17 -23.09 22.06
C TYR A 184 16.68 -22.84 23.50
N CYS A 185 15.44 -22.35 23.67
CA CYS A 185 14.73 -22.47 24.95
C CYS A 185 13.52 -23.40 24.74
N PRO A 186 13.64 -24.71 25.03
CA PRO A 186 12.58 -25.67 24.80
C PRO A 186 11.65 -25.72 26.02
N THR A 187 10.56 -24.96 25.99
CA THR A 187 9.27 -25.32 26.64
C THR A 187 8.30 -24.16 26.42
N TRP A 188 7.37 -24.29 25.49
CA TRP A 188 5.98 -23.79 25.58
C TRP A 188 5.18 -24.52 24.50
N ASN A 189 4.80 -25.75 24.83
CA ASN A 189 3.67 -26.46 24.22
C ASN A 189 2.87 -27.05 25.40
N MET A 190 1.96 -26.24 25.92
CA MET A 190 0.72 -26.61 26.61
C MET A 190 -0.16 -25.37 26.69
#